data_AF-A0A1T1BNP6-F1
#
_entry.id   AF-A0A1T1BNP6-F1
#
_cell.length_a   1.000
_cell.length_b   1.000
_cell.length_c   1.000
_cell.angle_alpha   90.00
_cell.angle_beta   90.00
_cell.angle_gamma   90.00
#
_symmetry.space_group_name_H-M   'P 1'
#
loop_
_entity.id
_entity.type
_entity.pdbx_description
1 polymer ?
#
loop_
_entity_poly.entity_id
_entity_poly.type
_entity_poly.pdbx_seq_one_letter_code
_entity_poly.pdbx_strand_id
1 'polypeptide(L)'
;MIRSGEPDKINEIFDALKINPKQEIDGANSWLRNTDSEYKMLNRLANDLNVIKGKIYKEIRGELRIVSERPYCPSCQGVIQQFSEMFPNVKLILIDGIK
;
A
#
# COMPACT_ATOMS: atom_id res chain seq x y z
N MET A 1 -15.98 6.63 -7.84
CA MET A 1 -14.73 6.44 -8.62
C MET A 1 -13.76 7.53 -8.22
N ILE A 2 -12.64 7.18 -7.60
CA ILE A 2 -11.60 8.16 -7.23
C ILE A 2 -10.62 8.24 -8.40
N ARG A 3 -10.33 9.44 -8.88
CA ARG A 3 -9.37 9.66 -9.96
C ARG A 3 -7.95 9.37 -9.44
N SER A 4 -7.16 8.60 -10.19
CA SER A 4 -5.71 8.53 -9.97
C SER A 4 -5.13 9.95 -10.03
N GLY A 5 -4.40 10.37 -9.00
CA GLY A 5 -3.76 11.69 -8.92
C GLY A 5 -4.18 12.61 -7.76
N GLU A 6 -5.37 12.46 -7.15
CA GLU A 6 -5.80 13.35 -6.05
C GLU A 6 -5.49 12.74 -4.67
N PRO A 7 -4.87 13.45 -3.70
CA PRO A 7 -4.66 12.91 -2.35
C PRO A 7 -6.00 12.62 -1.66
N ASP A 8 -6.15 11.41 -1.10
CA ASP A 8 -7.38 11.00 -0.41
C ASP A 8 -7.36 11.62 1.01
N LYS A 9 -8.46 12.29 1.44
CA LYS A 9 -8.56 12.92 2.77
C LYS A 9 -8.91 11.89 3.86
N ILE A 10 -8.10 10.84 3.98
CA ILE A 10 -8.24 9.77 4.99
C ILE A 10 -7.01 9.75 5.89
N ASN A 11 -7.10 9.07 7.03
CA ASN A 11 -5.92 8.89 7.87
C ASN A 11 -4.88 8.06 7.11
N GLU A 12 -3.68 8.60 6.97
CA GLU A 12 -2.54 7.88 6.40
C GLU A 12 -1.98 6.93 7.46
N ILE A 13 -2.50 5.70 7.47
CA ILE A 13 -2.09 4.61 8.36
C ILE A 13 -0.70 4.10 7.97
N PHE A 14 -0.44 4.01 6.67
CA PHE A 14 0.84 3.55 6.12
C PHE A 14 1.68 4.71 5.61
N ASP A 15 2.99 4.57 5.64
CA ASP A 15 3.93 5.55 5.10
C ASP A 15 4.20 5.28 3.62
N ALA A 16 3.97 6.29 2.78
CA ALA A 16 4.31 6.24 1.37
C ALA A 16 5.83 6.42 1.18
N LEU A 17 6.45 5.51 0.42
CA LEU A 17 7.86 5.63 0.07
C LEU A 17 8.07 6.62 -1.09
N LYS A 18 9.20 7.34 -1.03
CA LYS A 18 9.67 8.18 -2.14
C LYS A 18 10.47 7.31 -3.10
N ILE A 19 10.04 7.25 -4.35
CA ILE A 19 10.72 6.46 -5.37
C ILE A 19 11.01 7.30 -6.59
N ASN A 20 12.19 7.10 -7.17
CA ASN A 20 12.63 7.76 -8.38
C ASN A 20 12.22 6.97 -9.65
N PRO A 21 12.42 7.49 -10.87
CA PRO A 21 11.99 6.79 -12.08
C PRO A 21 12.81 5.51 -12.36
N LYS A 22 13.92 5.30 -11.65
CA LYS A 22 14.73 4.07 -11.68
C LYS A 22 14.32 3.04 -10.62
N GLN A 23 13.20 3.26 -9.93
CA GLN A 23 12.69 2.39 -8.87
C GLN A 23 13.59 2.32 -7.61
N GLU A 24 14.42 3.34 -7.38
CA GLU A 24 15.25 3.45 -6.17
C GLU A 24 14.49 4.19 -5.06
N ILE A 25 14.53 3.63 -3.85
CA ILE A 25 13.95 4.23 -2.63
C ILE A 25 14.85 5.39 -2.18
N ASP A 26 14.26 6.56 -1.94
CA ASP A 26 14.96 7.80 -1.53
C ASP A 26 16.07 8.24 -2.50
N GLY A 27 16.01 7.81 -3.76
CA GLY A 27 16.96 8.21 -4.80
C GLY A 27 16.85 9.69 -5.20
N ALA A 28 17.84 10.19 -5.94
CA ALA A 28 17.78 11.53 -6.53
C ALA A 28 16.57 11.64 -7.49
N ASN A 29 15.82 12.76 -7.40
CA ASN A 29 14.52 12.96 -8.08
C ASN A 29 13.44 11.95 -7.69
N SER A 30 13.50 11.38 -6.49
CA SER A 30 12.39 10.59 -5.95
C SER A 30 11.19 11.48 -5.63
N TRP A 31 9.99 11.00 -5.90
CA TRP A 31 8.75 11.64 -5.49
C TRP A 31 7.92 10.69 -4.65
N LEU A 32 7.10 11.29 -3.79
CA LEU A 32 6.28 10.56 -2.84
C LEU A 32 5.13 9.86 -3.58
N ARG A 33 5.02 8.54 -3.38
CA ARG A 33 4.05 7.70 -4.10
C ARG A 33 2.71 7.57 -3.35
N ASN A 34 2.27 8.63 -2.67
CA ASN A 34 0.97 8.65 -1.96
C ASN A 34 -0.24 8.70 -2.90
N THR A 35 -0.02 8.96 -4.19
CA THR A 35 -1.09 8.98 -5.19
C THR A 35 -1.31 7.63 -5.87
N ASP A 36 -0.44 6.64 -5.61
CA ASP A 36 -0.56 5.27 -6.13
C ASP A 36 -1.86 4.61 -5.66
N SER A 37 -2.45 3.81 -6.55
CA SER A 37 -3.73 3.15 -6.32
C SER A 37 -3.64 2.16 -5.16
N GLU A 38 -2.52 1.44 -5.04
CA GLU A 38 -2.24 0.46 -3.99
C GLU A 38 -2.14 1.14 -2.62
N TYR A 39 -1.43 2.27 -2.54
CA TYR A 39 -1.31 3.04 -1.29
C TYR A 39 -2.68 3.54 -0.81
N LYS A 40 -3.49 4.10 -1.72
CA LYS A 40 -4.83 4.56 -1.39
C LYS A 40 -5.75 3.42 -0.97
N MET A 41 -5.71 2.31 -1.69
CA MET A 41 -6.56 1.15 -1.40
C MET A 41 -6.23 0.55 -0.04
N LEU A 42 -4.94 0.38 0.28
CA LEU A 42 -4.50 -0.15 1.56
C LEU A 42 -4.84 0.80 2.72
N ASN A 43 -4.60 2.11 2.57
CA ASN A 43 -5.00 3.08 3.58
C ASN A 43 -6.52 3.10 3.80
N ARG A 44 -7.33 3.00 2.73
CA ARG A 44 -8.79 2.90 2.87
C ARG A 44 -9.21 1.63 3.59
N LEU A 45 -8.64 0.48 3.23
CA LEU A 45 -8.93 -0.79 3.90
C LEU A 45 -8.59 -0.69 5.40
N ALA A 46 -7.45 -0.07 5.72
CA ALA A 46 -7.07 0.15 7.11
C ALA A 46 -8.03 1.10 7.86
N ASN A 47 -8.50 2.18 7.22
CA ASN A 47 -9.51 3.05 7.81
C ASN A 47 -10.86 2.33 7.99
N ASP A 48 -11.28 1.50 7.03
CA ASP A 48 -12.52 0.72 7.09
C ASP A 48 -12.49 -0.28 8.25
N LEU A 49 -11.34 -0.93 8.43
CA LEU A 49 -11.05 -1.81 9.57
C LEU A 49 -10.85 -1.05 10.89
N ASN A 50 -10.96 0.29 10.89
CA ASN A 50 -10.76 1.17 12.04
C ASN A 50 -9.41 0.91 12.76
N VAL A 51 -8.38 0.59 11.99
CA VAL A 51 -7.05 0.37 12.55
C VAL A 51 -6.30 1.68 12.77
N ILE A 52 -5.38 1.68 13.74
CA ILE A 52 -4.51 2.82 14.04
C ILE A 52 -3.06 2.48 13.71
N LYS A 53 -2.35 3.49 13.18
CA LYS A 53 -0.94 3.39 12.83
C LYS A 53 -0.10 2.94 14.05
N GLY A 54 0.81 2.01 13.84
CA GLY A 54 1.72 1.50 14.86
C GLY A 54 1.12 0.44 15.82
N LYS A 55 -0.14 0.03 15.64
CA LYS A 55 -0.74 -1.07 16.39
C LYS A 55 -0.82 -2.34 15.53
N ILE A 56 -0.55 -3.50 16.11
CA ILE A 56 -0.61 -4.80 15.43
C ILE A 56 -1.96 -5.47 15.75
N TYR A 57 -2.67 -5.89 14.72
CA TYR A 57 -4.00 -6.50 14.80
C TYR A 57 -3.92 -8.00 14.52
N LYS A 58 -3.60 -8.77 15.56
CA LYS A 58 -3.52 -10.24 15.47
C LYS A 58 -4.90 -10.92 15.43
N GLU A 59 -5.93 -10.24 15.91
CA GLU A 59 -7.31 -10.75 15.87
C GLU A 59 -7.89 -10.76 14.45
N ILE A 60 -7.41 -9.86 13.59
CA ILE A 60 -7.88 -9.73 12.22
C ILE A 60 -7.20 -10.80 11.37
N ARG A 61 -8.01 -11.64 10.75
CA ARG A 61 -7.59 -12.74 9.87
C ARG A 61 -8.33 -12.64 8.57
N GLY A 62 -7.68 -13.02 7.48
CA GLY A 62 -8.30 -12.98 6.17
C GLY A 62 -7.30 -13.24 5.07
N GLU A 63 -7.76 -13.11 3.83
CA GLU A 63 -6.91 -13.17 2.65
C GLU A 63 -7.14 -11.90 1.83
N LEU A 64 -6.07 -11.16 1.53
CA LEU A 64 -6.09 -9.99 0.68
C LEU A 64 -5.35 -10.32 -0.61
N ARG A 65 -6.10 -10.41 -1.71
CA ARG A 65 -5.56 -10.70 -3.03
C ARG A 65 -5.53 -9.42 -3.86
N ILE A 66 -4.33 -8.93 -4.15
CA ILE A 66 -4.10 -7.75 -4.99
C ILE A 66 -3.68 -8.24 -6.36
N VAL A 67 -4.39 -7.76 -7.37
CA VAL A 67 -4.30 -8.22 -8.75
C VAL A 67 -4.08 -6.99 -9.61
N SER A 68 -2.90 -6.86 -10.21
CA SER A 68 -2.48 -5.69 -10.99
C SER A 68 -1.98 -6.10 -12.36
N GLU A 69 -2.43 -5.37 -13.38
CA GLU A 69 -1.98 -5.53 -14.77
C GLU A 69 -0.54 -5.06 -14.97
N ARG A 70 -0.02 -4.23 -14.05
CA ARG A 70 1.34 -3.69 -14.10
C ARG A 70 2.20 -4.27 -12.99
N PRO A 71 3.52 -4.39 -13.20
CA PRO A 71 4.44 -4.79 -12.14
C PRO A 71 4.34 -3.80 -10.97
N TYR A 72 4.20 -4.33 -9.76
CA TYR A 72 4.18 -3.50 -8.56
C TYR A 72 5.51 -2.75 -8.46
N CYS A 73 5.43 -1.43 -8.29
CA CYS A 73 6.62 -0.63 -8.03
C CYS A 73 7.14 -0.97 -6.61
N PRO A 74 8.45 -0.79 -6.33
CA PRO A 74 8.99 -1.03 -4.99
C PRO A 74 8.31 -0.16 -3.91
N SER A 75 7.66 0.94 -4.30
CA SER A 75 6.88 1.80 -3.41
C SER A 75 5.68 1.06 -2.86
N CYS A 76 5.04 0.24 -3.69
CA CYS A 76 3.92 -0.60 -3.33
C CYS A 76 4.37 -1.72 -2.39
N GLN A 77 5.53 -2.33 -2.63
CA GLN A 77 6.08 -3.36 -1.75
C GLN A 77 6.29 -2.85 -0.31
N GLY A 78 6.79 -1.62 -0.13
CA GLY A 78 6.97 -1.04 1.20
C GLY A 78 5.67 -0.90 1.99
N VAL A 79 4.59 -0.48 1.33
CA VAL A 79 3.26 -0.33 1.96
C VAL A 79 2.65 -1.70 2.25
N ILE A 80 2.79 -2.65 1.33
CA ILE A 80 2.31 -4.03 1.51
C ILE A 80 3.04 -4.70 2.69
N GLN A 81 4.34 -4.45 2.84
CA GLN A 81 5.11 -4.98 3.96
C GLN A 81 4.61 -4.41 5.29
N GLN A 82 4.41 -3.09 5.38
CA GLN A 82 3.81 -2.46 6.57
C GLN A 82 2.42 -3.04 6.90
N PHE A 83 1.61 -3.31 5.88
CA PHE A 83 0.31 -3.97 6.06
C PHE A 83 0.50 -5.40 6.60
N SER A 84 1.43 -6.18 6.06
CA SER A 84 1.72 -7.53 6.53
C SER A 84 2.19 -7.56 7.99
N GLU A 85 2.99 -6.58 8.41
CA GLU A 85 3.46 -6.44 9.79
C GLU A 85 2.31 -6.06 10.74
N MET A 86 1.42 -5.19 10.28
CA MET A 86 0.23 -4.78 11.02
C MET A 86 -0.79 -5.93 11.17
N PHE A 87 -0.91 -6.76 10.14
CA PHE A 87 -1.87 -7.86 10.07
C PHE A 87 -1.17 -9.21 9.84
N PRO A 88 -0.47 -9.77 10.84
CA PRO A 88 0.33 -10.98 10.66
C PRO A 88 -0.51 -12.23 10.33
N ASN A 89 -1.82 -12.20 10.59
CA ASN A 89 -2.74 -13.29 10.27
C ASN A 89 -3.57 -13.03 9.01
N VAL A 90 -3.28 -11.96 8.26
CA VAL A 90 -3.87 -11.72 6.95
C VAL A 90 -2.90 -12.21 5.89
N LYS A 91 -3.37 -13.12 5.04
CA LYS A 91 -2.59 -13.68 3.95
C LYS A 91 -2.64 -12.75 2.75
N LEU A 92 -1.49 -12.19 2.39
CA LEU A 92 -1.35 -11.33 1.23
C LEU A 92 -0.98 -12.17 0.00
N ILE A 93 -1.77 -12.06 -1.06
CA ILE A 93 -1.50 -12.68 -2.36
C ILE A 93 -1.34 -11.56 -3.38
N LEU A 94 -0.12 -11.37 -3.86
CA LEU A 94 0.20 -10.40 -4.90
C LEU A 94 0.27 -11.14 -6.24
N ILE A 95 -0.53 -10.68 -7.20
CA ILE A 95 -0.49 -11.15 -8.58
C ILE A 95 -0.23 -9.93 -9.45
N ASP A 96 0.93 -9.90 -10.10
CA ASP A 96 1.31 -8.91 -11.10
C ASP A 96 1.51 -9.55 -12.48
N GLY A 97 1.46 -8.73 -13.54
CA GLY A 97 1.85 -9.15 -14.88
C GLY A 97 0.83 -10.02 -15.62
N ILE A 98 -0.43 -9.98 -15.19
CA ILE A 98 -1.57 -10.53 -15.94
C ILE A 98 -1.73 -9.72 -17.23
N LYS A 99 -1.60 -10.42 -18.35
CA LYS A 99 -1.64 -9.88 -19.71
C LYS A 99 -2.79 -10.50 -20.48
#